data_AF-A0A926A5I0-F1
#
_entry.id   AF-A0A926A5I0-F1
#
_cell.length_a   1.000
_cell.length_b   1.000
_cell.length_c   1.000
_cell.angle_alpha   90.00
_cell.angle_beta   90.00
_cell.angle_gamma   90.00
#
_symmetry.space_group_name_H-M   'P 1'
#
loop_
_entity.id
_entity.type
_entity.pdbx_description
1 polymer ?
#
loop_
_entity_poly.entity_id
_entity_poly.type
_entity_poly.pdbx_seq_one_letter_code
_entity_poly.pdbx_strand_id
1 'polypeptide(L)'
;MLAGKILALTTSIAAAIAATLAISIGAGAPMANTVGVETAAWWTADGVAAIGAAAINLTAAALVPALIGATIAVLTRSTTIAISVGLGWFILAETLIGAFWNGLSRWGPAAVSNALAAGGTGGVGMIDGAAPGISHTTAILLAIGYSLAALTITSTALGRRAVTS
;
A
#
# COMPACT_ATOMS: atom_id res chain seq x y z
N MET A 1 21.87 10.06 3.25
CA MET A 1 21.51 9.24 2.07
C MET A 1 20.17 8.51 2.18
N LEU A 2 19.79 7.97 3.35
CA LEU A 2 18.53 7.21 3.49
C LEU A 2 17.27 8.10 3.33
N ALA A 3 17.24 9.27 3.98
CA ALA A 3 16.11 10.20 3.90
C ALA A 3 15.78 10.61 2.45
N GLY A 4 16.80 10.91 1.64
CA GLY A 4 16.62 11.23 0.22
C GLY A 4 16.06 10.06 -0.60
N LYS A 5 16.48 8.81 -0.30
CA LYS A 5 15.92 7.62 -0.94
C LYS A 5 14.46 7.37 -0.56
N ILE A 6 14.11 7.58 0.71
CA ILE A 6 12.73 7.45 1.19
C ILE A 6 11.85 8.52 0.54
N LEU A 7 12.31 9.77 0.50
CA LEU A 7 11.59 10.84 -0.20
C LEU A 7 11.38 10.51 -1.67
N ALA A 8 12.42 10.06 -2.38
CA ALA A 8 12.30 9.65 -3.78
C ALA A 8 11.34 8.48 -3.98
N LEU A 9 11.33 7.50 -3.07
CA LEU A 9 10.40 6.38 -3.10
C LEU A 9 8.96 6.88 -2.91
N THR A 10 8.72 7.70 -1.89
CA THR A 10 7.40 8.24 -1.59
C THR A 10 6.86 9.11 -2.72
N THR A 11 7.68 9.99 -3.31
CA THR A 11 7.25 10.83 -4.43
C THR A 11 6.99 10.02 -5.69
N SER A 12 7.79 8.99 -5.96
CA SER A 12 7.56 8.08 -7.08
C SER A 12 6.26 7.28 -6.92
N ILE A 13 5.97 6.79 -5.72
CA ILE A 13 4.70 6.11 -5.40
C ILE A 13 3.53 7.07 -5.56
N ALA A 14 3.61 8.26 -4.97
CA ALA A 14 2.56 9.27 -5.06
C ALA A 14 2.26 9.65 -6.52
N ALA A 15 3.29 9.79 -7.37
CA ALA A 15 3.13 10.05 -8.79
C ALA A 15 2.43 8.89 -9.53
N ALA A 16 2.80 7.64 -9.22
CA ALA A 16 2.16 6.46 -9.81
C ALA A 16 0.68 6.34 -9.39
N ILE A 17 0.36 6.63 -8.13
CA ILE A 17 -1.03 6.66 -7.63
C ILE A 17 -1.81 7.79 -8.29
N ALA A 18 -1.22 8.98 -8.42
CA ALA A 18 -1.86 10.10 -9.12
C ALA A 18 -2.18 9.74 -10.59
N ALA A 19 -1.25 9.09 -11.29
CA ALA A 19 -1.48 8.60 -12.65
C ALA A 19 -2.61 7.55 -12.69
N THR A 20 -2.60 6.61 -11.74
CA THR A 20 -3.63 5.56 -11.63
C THR A 20 -5.02 6.18 -11.38
N LEU A 21 -5.13 7.17 -10.50
CA LEU A 21 -6.38 7.88 -10.23
C LEU A 21 -6.85 8.66 -11.46
N ALA A 22 -5.95 9.37 -12.14
CA ALA A 22 -6.29 10.09 -13.36
C ALA A 22 -6.83 9.17 -14.45
N ILE A 23 -6.18 8.02 -14.67
CA ILE A 23 -6.63 7.00 -15.62
C ILE A 23 -7.98 6.42 -15.19
N SER A 24 -8.15 6.10 -13.90
CA SER A 24 -9.37 5.49 -13.36
C SER A 24 -10.58 6.42 -13.47
N ILE A 25 -10.43 7.70 -13.10
CA ILE A 25 -11.49 8.70 -13.23
C ILE A 25 -11.77 8.98 -14.71
N GLY A 26 -10.73 9.09 -15.53
CA GLY A 26 -10.85 9.35 -16.97
C GLY A 26 -11.56 8.22 -17.73
N ALA A 27 -11.31 6.96 -17.37
CA ALA A 27 -12.01 5.82 -17.93
C ALA A 27 -13.40 5.60 -17.31
N GLY A 28 -13.55 5.91 -16.01
CA GLY A 28 -14.78 5.69 -15.26
C GLY A 28 -15.90 6.67 -15.61
N ALA A 29 -15.60 7.95 -15.83
CA ALA A 29 -16.60 8.97 -16.17
C ALA A 29 -17.43 8.65 -17.44
N PRO A 30 -16.83 8.25 -18.59
CA PRO A 30 -17.62 7.90 -19.77
C PRO A 30 -18.41 6.60 -19.57
N MET A 31 -17.85 5.62 -18.84
CA MET A 31 -18.54 4.38 -18.52
C MET A 31 -19.71 4.59 -17.56
N ALA A 32 -19.58 5.48 -16.57
CA ALA A 32 -20.67 5.80 -15.65
C ALA A 32 -21.93 6.27 -16.39
N ASN A 33 -21.75 7.03 -17.48
CA ASN A 33 -22.85 7.47 -18.33
C ASN A 33 -23.57 6.30 -19.02
N THR A 34 -22.84 5.24 -19.43
CA THR A 34 -23.45 4.08 -20.13
C THR A 34 -24.24 3.17 -19.21
N VAL A 35 -23.93 3.15 -17.90
CA VAL A 35 -24.66 2.39 -16.87
C VAL A 35 -25.60 3.26 -16.02
N GLY A 36 -25.79 4.54 -16.36
CA GLY A 36 -26.73 5.43 -15.67
C GLY A 36 -26.30 5.87 -14.27
N VAL A 37 -25.00 5.89 -14.00
CA VAL A 37 -24.42 6.39 -12.74
C VAL A 37 -24.21 7.90 -12.84
N GLU A 38 -24.81 8.67 -11.93
CA GLU A 38 -24.65 10.13 -11.87
C GLU A 38 -23.26 10.51 -11.33
N THR A 39 -22.48 11.25 -12.12
CA THR A 39 -21.11 11.67 -11.76
C THR A 39 -21.05 13.10 -11.21
N ALA A 40 -22.18 13.81 -11.07
CA ALA A 40 -22.19 15.21 -10.64
C ALA A 40 -21.52 15.40 -9.27
N ALA A 41 -21.76 14.47 -8.34
CA ALA A 41 -21.15 14.47 -7.01
C ALA A 41 -19.61 14.38 -7.03
N TRP A 42 -19.00 13.79 -8.06
CA TRP A 42 -17.54 13.58 -8.13
C TRP A 42 -16.80 14.90 -8.30
N TRP A 43 -17.44 15.88 -8.93
CA TRP A 43 -16.86 17.17 -9.28
C TRP A 43 -17.16 18.27 -8.25
N THR A 44 -17.87 17.92 -7.17
CA THR A 44 -18.09 18.82 -6.04
C THR A 44 -16.83 18.97 -5.19
N ALA A 45 -16.76 20.01 -4.36
CA ALA A 45 -15.65 20.20 -3.43
C ALA A 45 -15.45 18.96 -2.51
N ASP A 46 -16.54 18.37 -2.04
CA ASP A 46 -16.51 17.17 -1.21
C ASP A 46 -16.03 15.94 -1.99
N GLY A 47 -16.46 15.79 -3.25
CA GLY A 47 -16.00 14.72 -4.14
C GLY A 47 -14.49 14.81 -4.43
N VAL A 48 -14.00 16.01 -4.75
CA VAL A 48 -12.56 16.25 -4.97
C VAL A 48 -11.76 16.05 -3.68
N ALA A 49 -12.29 16.47 -2.52
CA ALA A 49 -11.66 16.22 -1.23
C ALA A 49 -11.58 14.71 -0.92
N ALA A 50 -12.63 13.94 -1.23
CA ALA A 50 -12.64 12.49 -1.07
C ALA A 50 -11.61 11.80 -2.00
N ILE A 51 -11.45 12.26 -3.23
CA ILE A 51 -10.39 11.80 -4.15
C ILE A 51 -8.99 12.10 -3.56
N GLY A 52 -8.80 13.29 -3.00
CA GLY A 52 -7.54 13.65 -2.32
C GLY A 52 -7.24 12.75 -1.11
N ALA A 53 -8.23 12.47 -0.28
CA ALA A 53 -8.11 11.54 0.84
C ALA A 53 -7.77 10.11 0.36
N ALA A 54 -8.42 9.64 -0.71
CA ALA A 54 -8.11 8.36 -1.31
C ALA A 54 -6.66 8.30 -1.83
N ALA A 55 -6.17 9.38 -2.47
CA ALA A 55 -4.78 9.45 -2.94
C ALA A 55 -3.76 9.33 -1.80
N ILE A 56 -4.01 9.99 -0.68
CA ILE A 56 -3.16 9.92 0.53
C ILE A 56 -3.18 8.49 1.10
N ASN A 57 -4.37 7.91 1.25
CA ASN A 57 -4.56 6.57 1.78
C ASN A 57 -3.90 5.49 0.92
N LEU A 58 -4.05 5.58 -0.41
CA LEU A 58 -3.41 4.69 -1.38
C LEU A 58 -1.88 4.82 -1.35
N THR A 59 -1.37 6.05 -1.22
CA THR A 59 0.08 6.28 -1.10
C THR A 59 0.63 5.65 0.19
N ALA A 60 -0.07 5.83 1.32
CA ALA A 60 0.30 5.22 2.59
C ALA A 60 0.23 3.67 2.53
N ALA A 61 -0.83 3.14 1.91
CA ALA A 61 -1.01 1.70 1.71
C ALA A 61 0.12 1.09 0.87
N ALA A 62 0.55 1.77 -0.20
CA ALA A 62 1.61 1.31 -1.10
C ALA A 62 3.02 1.43 -0.50
N LEU A 63 3.22 2.32 0.48
CA LEU A 63 4.52 2.45 1.15
C LEU A 63 4.92 1.22 1.95
N VAL A 64 3.97 0.53 2.58
CA VAL A 64 4.23 -0.68 3.38
C VAL A 64 4.91 -1.79 2.57
N PRO A 65 4.33 -2.30 1.46
CA PRO A 65 4.97 -3.31 0.62
C PRO A 65 6.25 -2.78 -0.04
N ALA A 66 6.30 -1.50 -0.41
CA ALA A 66 7.49 -0.90 -1.01
C ALA A 66 8.69 -0.87 -0.05
N LEU A 67 8.49 -0.50 1.21
CA LEU A 67 9.55 -0.48 2.23
C LEU A 67 10.00 -1.90 2.61
N ILE A 68 9.08 -2.86 2.68
CA ILE A 68 9.41 -4.26 2.90
C ILE A 68 10.25 -4.79 1.73
N GLY A 69 9.82 -4.55 0.49
CA GLY A 69 10.57 -4.93 -0.71
C GLY A 69 11.96 -4.27 -0.76
N ALA A 70 12.07 -2.99 -0.42
CA ALA A 70 13.35 -2.29 -0.33
C ALA A 70 14.28 -2.90 0.74
N THR A 71 13.73 -3.27 1.90
CA THR A 71 14.49 -3.95 2.96
C THR A 71 15.03 -5.29 2.45
N ILE A 72 14.18 -6.09 1.79
CA ILE A 72 14.57 -7.37 1.19
C ILE A 72 15.65 -7.15 0.14
N ALA A 73 15.52 -6.16 -0.74
CA ALA A 73 16.52 -5.83 -1.77
C ALA A 73 17.89 -5.52 -1.16
N VAL A 74 17.91 -4.76 -0.07
CA VAL A 74 19.15 -4.46 0.65
C VAL A 74 19.76 -5.73 1.23
N LEU A 75 18.95 -6.59 1.85
CA LEU A 75 19.42 -7.84 2.47
C LEU A 75 19.92 -8.85 1.43
N THR A 76 19.15 -9.11 0.39
CA THR A 76 19.47 -10.09 -0.66
C THR A 76 20.50 -9.58 -1.66
N ARG A 77 20.76 -8.27 -1.69
CA ARG A 77 21.61 -7.59 -2.69
C ARG A 77 21.14 -7.84 -4.12
N SER A 78 19.86 -8.17 -4.31
CA SER A 78 19.30 -8.48 -5.63
C SER A 78 17.91 -7.86 -5.77
N THR A 79 17.80 -6.91 -6.70
CA THR A 79 16.53 -6.27 -7.05
C THR A 79 15.53 -7.29 -7.58
N THR A 80 15.98 -8.26 -8.39
CA THR A 80 15.12 -9.30 -8.95
C THR A 80 14.50 -10.16 -7.84
N ILE A 81 15.31 -10.62 -6.87
CA ILE A 81 14.80 -11.42 -5.75
C ILE A 81 13.81 -10.60 -4.91
N ALA A 82 14.09 -9.32 -4.67
CA ALA A 82 13.21 -8.47 -3.89
C ALA A 82 11.83 -8.29 -4.53
N ILE A 83 11.79 -8.07 -5.84
CA ILE A 83 10.52 -7.95 -6.58
C ILE A 83 9.77 -9.28 -6.55
N SER A 84 10.45 -10.40 -6.83
CA SER A 84 9.82 -11.73 -6.81
C SER A 84 9.26 -12.11 -5.45
N VAL A 85 10.02 -11.86 -4.37
CA VAL A 85 9.57 -12.14 -3.00
C VAL A 85 8.45 -11.19 -2.59
N GLY A 86 8.54 -9.91 -2.96
CA GLY A 86 7.47 -8.94 -2.72
C GLY A 86 6.16 -9.39 -3.37
N LEU A 87 6.15 -9.58 -4.69
CA LEU A 87 4.96 -10.04 -5.41
C LEU A 87 4.47 -11.39 -4.90
N GLY A 88 5.37 -12.35 -4.69
CA GLY A 88 5.03 -13.67 -4.18
C GLY A 88 4.38 -13.62 -2.79
N TRP A 89 4.87 -12.76 -1.90
CA TRP A 89 4.29 -12.60 -0.57
C TRP A 89 2.91 -11.94 -0.62
N PHE A 90 2.82 -10.77 -1.24
CA PHE A 90 1.63 -9.93 -1.22
C PHE A 90 0.47 -10.47 -2.06
N ILE A 91 0.74 -11.29 -3.10
CA ILE A 91 -0.31 -11.86 -3.96
C ILE A 91 -0.70 -13.27 -3.50
N LEU A 92 0.29 -14.13 -3.26
CA LEU A 92 0.06 -15.57 -3.08
C LEU A 92 0.23 -16.01 -1.64
N ALA A 93 1.39 -15.74 -1.02
CA ALA A 93 1.73 -16.35 0.25
C ALA A 93 0.80 -15.92 1.38
N GLU A 94 0.54 -14.61 1.52
CA GLU A 94 -0.31 -14.10 2.59
C GLU A 94 -1.76 -14.58 2.43
N THR A 95 -2.27 -14.65 1.20
CA THR A 95 -3.60 -15.17 0.87
C THR A 95 -3.72 -16.65 1.23
N LEU A 96 -2.74 -17.48 0.83
CA LEU A 96 -2.76 -18.92 1.09
C LEU A 96 -2.60 -19.24 2.57
N ILE A 97 -1.67 -18.58 3.27
CA ILE A 97 -1.45 -18.81 4.71
C ILE A 97 -2.63 -18.23 5.51
N GLY A 98 -3.17 -17.08 5.09
CA GLY A 98 -4.33 -16.44 5.71
C GLY A 98 -5.58 -17.31 5.69
N ALA A 99 -5.73 -18.20 4.71
CA ALA A 99 -6.81 -19.18 4.66
C ALA A 99 -6.79 -20.17 5.85
N PHE A 100 -5.60 -20.44 6.41
CA PHE A 100 -5.43 -21.33 7.56
C PHE A 100 -5.19 -20.58 8.87
N TRP A 101 -4.73 -19.33 8.80
CA TRP A 101 -4.40 -18.52 9.96
C TRP A 101 -5.07 -17.15 9.91
N ASN A 102 -6.18 -17.03 10.65
CA ASN A 102 -6.98 -15.81 10.74
C ASN A 102 -6.23 -14.60 11.35
N GLY A 103 -5.14 -14.85 12.07
CA GLY A 103 -4.26 -13.79 12.57
C GLY A 103 -3.53 -13.10 11.42
N LEU A 104 -3.00 -13.87 10.46
CA LEU A 104 -2.26 -13.31 9.33
C LEU A 104 -3.19 -12.61 8.34
N SER A 105 -4.39 -13.14 8.09
CA SER A 105 -5.38 -12.47 7.22
C SER A 105 -5.87 -11.13 7.80
N ARG A 106 -5.74 -10.92 9.11
CA ARG A 106 -6.18 -9.70 9.78
C ARG A 106 -5.05 -8.70 10.04
N TRP A 107 -3.89 -9.20 10.42
CA TRP A 107 -2.76 -8.39 10.88
C TRP A 107 -1.57 -8.47 9.94
N GLY A 108 -1.66 -9.19 8.83
CA GLY A 108 -0.60 -9.27 7.85
C GLY A 108 -0.37 -7.94 7.11
N PRO A 109 0.83 -7.74 6.54
CA PRO A 109 1.17 -6.49 5.88
C PRO A 109 0.30 -6.22 4.65
N ALA A 110 -0.12 -7.24 3.89
CA ALA A 110 -1.06 -7.05 2.79
C ALA A 110 -2.45 -6.65 3.32
N ALA A 111 -2.91 -7.29 4.39
CA ALA A 111 -4.18 -6.97 5.04
C ALA A 111 -4.21 -5.53 5.56
N VAL A 112 -3.12 -5.06 6.18
CA VAL A 112 -2.97 -3.68 6.67
C VAL A 112 -2.96 -2.68 5.51
N SER A 113 -2.23 -2.95 4.44
CA SER A 113 -2.24 -2.12 3.23
C SER A 113 -3.63 -2.02 2.61
N ASN A 114 -4.36 -3.13 2.53
CA ASN A 114 -5.73 -3.13 2.00
C ASN A 114 -6.68 -2.30 2.87
N ALA A 115 -6.58 -2.42 4.19
CA ALA A 115 -7.36 -1.62 5.14
C ALA A 115 -7.05 -0.11 5.07
N LEU A 116 -5.80 0.26 4.79
CA LEU A 116 -5.40 1.64 4.51
C LEU A 116 -5.99 2.15 3.21
N ALA A 117 -5.87 1.37 2.13
CA ALA A 117 -6.39 1.73 0.81
C ALA A 117 -7.91 1.94 0.83
N ALA A 118 -8.65 1.16 1.62
CA ALA A 118 -10.08 1.31 1.82
C ALA A 118 -10.49 2.57 2.61
N GLY A 119 -9.55 3.27 3.26
CA GLY A 119 -9.82 4.56 3.90
C GLY A 119 -10.79 4.53 5.09
N GLY A 120 -11.05 3.35 5.67
CA GLY A 120 -11.92 3.21 6.84
C GLY A 120 -13.41 3.09 6.55
N THR A 121 -13.84 3.14 5.28
CA THR A 121 -15.15 2.60 4.92
C THR A 121 -15.01 1.08 4.97
N GLY A 122 -15.76 0.43 5.87
CA GLY A 122 -15.71 -1.02 6.04
C GLY A 122 -15.79 -1.72 4.68
N GLY A 123 -14.74 -2.47 4.35
CA GLY A 123 -14.55 -3.31 3.18
C GLY A 123 -15.47 -3.04 1.99
N VAL A 124 -15.08 -2.14 1.09
CA VAL A 124 -15.60 -2.18 -0.30
C VAL A 124 -14.56 -2.89 -1.17
N GLY A 125 -14.40 -4.19 -0.91
CA GLY A 125 -13.87 -5.12 -1.89
C GLY A 125 -15.06 -5.65 -2.70
N MET A 126 -15.13 -5.32 -3.98
CA MET A 126 -16.19 -5.82 -4.88
C MET A 126 -16.11 -7.33 -5.12
N ILE A 127 -15.04 -8.02 -4.67
CA ILE A 127 -14.78 -9.41 -5.04
C ILE A 127 -14.62 -10.39 -3.87
N ASP A 128 -14.45 -9.96 -2.62
CA ASP A 128 -14.43 -10.90 -1.49
C ASP A 128 -15.10 -10.31 -0.26
N GLY A 129 -16.05 -11.06 0.28
CA GLY A 129 -16.84 -10.68 1.45
C GLY A 129 -15.98 -10.18 2.60
N ALA A 130 -16.49 -9.17 3.30
CA ALA A 130 -15.84 -8.46 4.39
C ALA A 130 -15.01 -9.38 5.30
N ALA A 131 -13.70 -9.46 5.04
CA ALA A 131 -12.74 -9.91 6.04
C ALA A 131 -12.94 -9.02 7.29
N PRO A 132 -12.76 -9.53 8.52
CA PRO A 132 -12.90 -8.74 9.74
C PRO A 132 -11.86 -7.62 9.75
N GLY A 133 -12.23 -6.50 9.14
CA GLY A 133 -11.34 -5.37 8.91
C GLY A 133 -10.83 -4.83 10.23
N ILE A 134 -9.54 -4.54 10.29
CA ILE A 134 -8.97 -3.72 11.34
C ILE A 134 -9.46 -2.27 11.14
N SER A 135 -9.62 -1.52 12.23
CA SER A 135 -10.01 -0.11 12.10
C SER A 135 -8.95 0.68 11.33
N HIS A 136 -9.35 1.73 10.61
CA HIS A 136 -8.40 2.57 9.86
C HIS A 136 -7.29 3.13 10.75
N THR A 137 -7.63 3.54 11.98
CA THR A 137 -6.65 3.98 12.99
C THR A 137 -5.66 2.88 13.34
N THR A 138 -6.12 1.64 13.52
CA THR A 138 -5.26 0.49 13.78
C THR A 138 -4.35 0.18 12.59
N ALA A 139 -4.87 0.29 11.36
CA ALA A 139 -4.10 0.10 10.14
C ALA A 139 -2.97 1.14 10.01
N ILE A 140 -3.24 2.41 10.33
CA ILE A 140 -2.22 3.46 10.39
C ILE A 140 -1.13 3.11 11.40
N LEU A 141 -1.49 2.73 12.62
CA LEU A 141 -0.51 2.40 13.67
C LEU A 141 0.38 1.22 13.26
N LEU A 142 -0.20 0.18 12.66
CA LEU A 142 0.57 -0.98 12.19
C LEU A 142 1.47 -0.62 11.02
N ALA A 143 1.00 0.19 10.07
CA ALA A 143 1.84 0.64 8.96
C ALA A 143 3.02 1.49 9.43
N ILE A 144 2.82 2.36 10.42
CA ILE A 144 3.93 3.08 11.08
C ILE A 144 4.90 2.07 11.71
N GLY A 145 4.38 1.09 12.46
CA GLY A 145 5.18 0.03 13.08
C GLY A 145 6.04 -0.74 12.08
N TYR A 146 5.43 -1.23 10.98
CA TYR A 146 6.16 -1.93 9.91
C TYR A 146 7.18 -1.05 9.22
N SER A 147 6.85 0.22 8.97
CA SER A 147 7.76 1.16 8.33
C SER A 147 8.99 1.42 9.22
N LEU A 148 8.80 1.62 10.53
CA LEU A 148 9.90 1.79 11.47
C LEU A 148 10.76 0.53 11.60
N ALA A 149 10.14 -0.65 11.62
CA ALA A 149 10.86 -1.91 11.62
C ALA A 149 11.71 -2.09 10.34
N ALA A 150 11.14 -1.83 9.17
CA ALA A 150 11.85 -1.87 7.89
C ALA A 150 13.05 -0.90 7.86
N LEU A 151 12.85 0.33 8.35
CA LEU A 151 13.89 1.35 8.40
C LEU A 151 15.03 1.00 9.37
N THR A 152 14.71 0.47 10.55
CA THR A 152 15.72 0.04 11.53
C THR A 152 16.53 -1.15 11.03
N ILE A 153 15.88 -2.14 10.40
CA ILE A 153 16.56 -3.29 9.77
C ILE A 153 17.49 -2.81 8.65
N THR A 154 16.99 -1.95 7.77
CA THR A 154 17.79 -1.41 6.66
C THR A 154 18.96 -0.57 7.18
N SER A 155 18.75 0.25 8.21
CA SER A 155 19.79 1.07 8.83
C SER A 155 20.90 0.22 9.44
N THR A 156 20.54 -0.81 10.22
CA THR A 156 21.52 -1.72 10.84
C THR A 156 22.28 -2.55 9.80
N ALA A 157 21.61 -3.02 8.73
CA ALA A 157 22.24 -3.73 7.64
C ALA A 157 23.27 -2.87 6.88
N LEU A 158 23.00 -1.57 6.71
CA LEU A 158 23.95 -0.62 6.11
C LEU A 158 25.08 -0.26 7.08
N GLY A 159 24.78 -0.07 8.37
CA GLY A 159 25.80 0.21 9.40
C GLY A 159 26.82 -0.91 9.53
N ARG A 160 26.38 -2.18 9.52
CA ARG A 160 27.29 -3.35 9.53
C ARG A 160 28.21 -3.38 8.31
N ARG A 161 27.74 -2.91 7.14
CA ARG A 161 28.55 -2.87 5.92
C ARG A 161 29.68 -1.85 5.98
N ALA A 162 29.45 -0.71 6.63
CA ALA A 162 30.45 0.34 6.76
C ALA A 162 31.65 -0.06 7.64
N VAL A 163 31.50 -1.09 8.50
CA VAL A 163 32.57 -1.58 9.39
C VAL A 163 33.43 -2.67 8.72
N THR A 164 32.95 -3.28 7.63
CA THR A 164 33.64 -4.38 6.92
C THR A 164 34.36 -3.95 5.63
N SER A 165 34.54 -2.65 5.40
CA SER A 165 35.28 -2.07 4.26
C SER A 165 36.41 -1.20 4.78
#